data_AF-A0A7J8TTJ3-F1
#
_entry.id   AF-A0A7J8TTJ3-F1
#
_cell.length_a   1.000
_cell.length_b   1.000
_cell.length_c   1.000
_cell.angle_alpha   90.00
_cell.angle_beta   90.00
_cell.angle_gamma   90.00
#
_symmetry.space_group_name_H-M   'P 1'
#
loop_
_entity.id
_entity.type
_entity.pdbx_description
1 polymer ?
#
loop_
_entity_poly.entity_id
_entity_poly.type
_entity_poly.pdbx_seq_one_letter_code
_entity_poly.pdbx_strand_id
1 'polypeptide(L)'
;MFQSSSIQKRQRIQDQQKISSNDGGVAVSQNLTNNKERTPNARAAVNDPATEHPESAQSGSCSAEVAKIKLPMFLTEFHTEVVSNVDLSDFTGLDGEQRRFGRFSFPLSLIPTVERINSVYGDISATSLVSPSVSTTVYVLFCAVIRDMEHLRLEEVTEDIILKWRDVIKDALRLGFNVAFAMEHLKKVVFAYIGQRGCKLLHYIDSKISTLEAEVNDWKKKRTEIYEESKMCVNAAENFIGLPVSTGLFP
;
A
#
# COMPACT_ATOMS: atom_id res chain seq x y z
N MET A 1 43.61 7.38 21.18
CA MET A 1 43.12 8.72 21.53
C MET A 1 42.10 9.18 20.46
N PHE A 2 40.86 8.67 20.49
CA PHE A 2 39.82 9.00 19.49
C PHE A 2 38.39 8.96 20.09
N GLN A 3 38.19 9.48 21.30
CA GLN A 3 36.86 9.59 21.92
C GLN A 3 36.31 11.03 22.02
N SER A 4 37.10 12.05 21.65
CA SER A 4 36.70 13.46 21.84
C SER A 4 35.74 14.01 20.75
N SER A 5 35.78 13.47 19.54
CA SER A 5 35.02 14.01 18.39
C SER A 5 33.52 13.68 18.42
N SER A 6 33.14 12.51 18.93
CA SER A 6 31.74 12.05 18.96
C SER A 6 30.89 12.76 20.00
N ILE A 7 31.50 13.28 21.07
CA ILE A 7 30.81 14.01 22.15
C ILE A 7 30.50 15.45 21.71
N GLN A 8 31.43 16.12 21.01
CA GLN A 8 31.19 17.47 20.46
C GLN A 8 30.10 17.49 19.38
N LYS A 9 29.95 16.44 18.57
CA LYS A 9 28.85 16.32 17.60
C LYS A 9 27.48 16.14 18.25
N ARG A 10 27.41 15.43 19.38
CA ARG A 10 26.14 15.24 20.12
C ARG A 10 25.68 16.51 20.82
N GLN A 11 26.60 17.34 21.33
CA GLN A 11 26.23 18.60 21.99
C GLN A 11 25.62 19.63 21.02
N ARG A 12 26.16 19.75 19.79
CA ARG A 12 25.61 20.69 18.78
C ARG A 12 24.20 20.36 18.29
N ILE A 13 23.82 19.08 18.29
CA ILE A 13 22.48 18.66 17.82
C ILE A 13 21.42 18.99 18.87
N GLN A 14 21.74 18.90 20.16
CA GLN A 14 20.80 19.24 21.22
C GLN A 14 20.57 20.75 21.37
N ASP A 15 21.59 21.58 21.10
CA ASP A 15 21.44 23.03 21.15
C ASP A 15 20.60 23.58 19.97
N GLN A 16 20.61 22.92 18.80
CA GLN A 16 19.75 23.30 17.67
C GLN A 16 18.27 22.92 17.86
N GLN A 17 17.97 21.84 18.59
CA GLN A 17 16.59 21.45 18.88
C GLN A 17 15.91 22.32 19.95
N LYS A 18 16.68 23.06 20.76
CA LYS A 18 16.14 23.93 21.81
C LYS A 18 15.74 25.33 21.31
N ILE A 19 16.12 25.72 20.09
CA ILE A 19 15.85 27.06 19.52
C ILE A 19 14.53 27.08 18.71
N SER A 20 13.99 25.93 18.29
CA SER A 20 12.80 25.85 17.42
C SER A 20 11.46 25.83 18.16
N SER A 21 11.43 26.05 19.48
CA SER A 21 10.19 26.05 20.26
C SER A 21 10.09 27.30 21.12
N ASN A 22 9.92 28.45 20.46
CA ASN A 22 9.23 29.59 21.05
C ASN A 22 8.85 30.58 19.96
N ASP A 23 7.60 30.60 19.52
CA ASP A 23 6.91 31.88 19.36
C ASP A 23 5.39 31.74 19.48
N GLY A 24 4.83 32.63 20.28
CA GLY A 24 3.43 32.71 20.64
C GLY A 24 2.60 33.45 19.59
N GLY A 25 1.29 33.22 19.63
CA GLY A 25 0.35 33.70 18.62
C GLY A 25 0.00 35.19 18.69
N VAL A 26 -0.67 35.65 17.64
CA VAL A 26 -1.53 36.84 17.63
C VAL A 26 -2.75 36.58 16.75
N ALA A 27 -3.90 37.07 17.23
CA ALA A 27 -5.25 36.88 16.74
C ALA A 27 -5.52 37.45 15.32
N VAL A 28 -6.39 36.77 14.57
CA VAL A 28 -7.00 37.28 13.34
C VAL A 28 -8.44 37.70 13.65
N SER A 29 -8.72 38.99 13.48
CA SER A 29 -10.06 39.57 13.51
C SER A 29 -10.77 39.42 12.17
N GLN A 30 -12.09 39.25 12.28
CA GLN A 30 -13.09 39.14 11.24
C GLN A 30 -13.15 40.41 10.37
N ASN A 31 -13.46 40.26 9.08
CA ASN A 31 -14.32 41.22 8.40
C ASN A 31 -15.09 40.59 7.25
N LEU A 32 -16.37 40.99 7.21
CA LEU A 32 -17.47 40.52 6.41
C LEU A 32 -17.75 41.56 5.32
N THR A 33 -17.79 41.16 4.04
CA THR A 33 -18.58 41.91 3.04
C THR A 33 -19.09 40.95 1.96
N ASN A 34 -20.43 40.86 1.90
CA ASN A 34 -21.23 40.50 0.72
C ASN A 34 -20.73 41.27 -0.53
N ASN A 35 -20.90 40.77 -1.75
CA ASN A 35 -22.12 41.04 -2.54
C ASN A 35 -22.29 40.05 -3.70
N LYS A 36 -23.56 39.72 -3.90
CA LYS A 36 -24.17 38.90 -4.93
C LYS A 36 -24.63 39.81 -6.07
N GLU A 37 -24.34 39.45 -7.31
CA GLU A 37 -25.17 39.86 -8.45
C GLU A 37 -25.10 38.84 -9.59
N ARG A 38 -26.23 38.72 -10.31
CA ARG A 38 -26.60 37.58 -11.15
C ARG A 38 -27.09 38.11 -12.51
N THR A 39 -26.83 37.32 -13.56
CA THR A 39 -27.57 37.19 -14.86
C THR A 39 -27.29 38.21 -15.99
N PRO A 40 -27.69 37.93 -17.26
CA PRO A 40 -27.41 36.73 -18.07
C PRO A 40 -27.18 36.99 -19.60
N ASN A 41 -26.77 35.93 -20.31
CA ASN A 41 -27.24 35.49 -21.64
C ASN A 41 -26.62 36.00 -22.97
N ALA A 42 -26.46 35.00 -23.86
CA ALA A 42 -26.73 34.97 -25.30
C ALA A 42 -25.64 35.32 -26.35
N ARG A 43 -25.08 34.23 -26.93
CA ARG A 43 -25.27 33.77 -28.34
C ARG A 43 -24.62 34.58 -29.49
N ALA A 44 -23.68 33.97 -30.22
CA ALA A 44 -23.77 33.68 -31.66
C ALA A 44 -22.47 33.06 -32.20
N ALA A 45 -22.63 32.07 -33.09
CA ALA A 45 -21.61 31.25 -33.71
C ALA A 45 -21.02 31.88 -34.98
N VAL A 46 -19.77 31.56 -35.31
CA VAL A 46 -19.26 31.44 -36.69
C VAL A 46 -18.17 30.36 -36.72
N ASN A 47 -18.34 29.40 -37.63
CA ASN A 47 -17.42 28.29 -37.94
C ASN A 47 -16.29 28.77 -38.88
N ASP A 48 -15.08 28.20 -38.82
CA ASP A 48 -14.53 27.22 -39.78
C ASP A 48 -13.00 26.94 -39.53
N PRO A 49 -12.34 25.95 -40.17
CA PRO A 49 -11.66 24.86 -39.46
C PRO A 49 -10.13 24.90 -39.56
N ALA A 50 -9.45 24.22 -38.63
CA ALA A 50 -8.09 23.75 -38.87
C ALA A 50 -7.82 22.46 -38.08
N THR A 51 -7.56 21.41 -38.86
CA THR A 51 -6.78 20.20 -38.57
C THR A 51 -5.82 20.30 -37.38
N GLU A 52 -5.92 19.35 -36.45
CA GLU A 52 -4.80 18.52 -35.96
C GLU A 52 -5.30 17.48 -34.94
N HIS A 53 -4.78 16.26 -35.05
CA HIS A 53 -5.02 15.07 -34.22
C HIS A 53 -3.61 14.51 -33.95
N PRO A 54 -3.27 13.86 -32.82
CA PRO A 54 -3.88 13.79 -31.49
C PRO A 54 -2.96 14.40 -30.40
N GLU A 55 -3.49 15.22 -29.49
CA GLU A 55 -2.91 15.27 -28.15
C GLU A 55 -3.32 13.98 -27.43
N SER A 56 -2.37 13.06 -27.29
CA SER A 56 -2.51 11.92 -26.39
C SER A 56 -2.72 12.48 -24.99
N ALA A 57 -3.97 12.43 -24.53
CA ALA A 57 -4.30 12.58 -23.13
C ALA A 57 -3.73 11.38 -22.35
N GLN A 58 -2.42 11.38 -22.11
CA GLN A 58 -1.86 10.76 -20.92
C GLN A 58 -1.80 11.84 -19.85
N SER A 59 -3.00 12.23 -19.42
CA SER A 59 -3.21 12.90 -18.15
C SER A 59 -2.66 11.98 -17.07
N GLY A 60 -1.47 12.32 -16.60
CA GLY A 60 -0.95 11.75 -15.38
C GLY A 60 -1.96 11.94 -14.26
N SER A 61 -2.17 10.89 -13.49
CA SER A 61 -2.07 11.00 -12.04
C SER A 61 -2.05 9.60 -11.45
N CYS A 62 -0.85 9.17 -11.08
CA CYS A 62 -0.68 8.60 -9.74
C CYS A 62 0.39 9.43 -9.05
N SER A 63 0.14 10.74 -8.94
CA SER A 63 0.86 11.59 -7.99
C SER A 63 -0.06 11.88 -6.82
N ALA A 64 -0.21 10.88 -5.96
CA ALA A 64 -0.59 11.00 -4.56
C ALA A 64 -0.38 9.63 -3.91
N GLU A 65 0.66 9.51 -3.11
CA GLU A 65 1.06 8.32 -2.33
C GLU A 65 1.51 7.11 -3.16
N VAL A 66 2.83 6.97 -3.31
CA VAL A 66 3.47 5.64 -3.28
C VAL A 66 2.81 4.91 -2.11
N ALA A 67 1.93 3.96 -2.39
CA ALA A 67 1.08 3.33 -1.40
C ALA A 67 1.99 2.84 -0.28
N LYS A 68 2.02 3.58 0.84
CA LYS A 68 2.79 3.18 2.01
C LYS A 68 2.28 1.79 2.31
N ILE A 69 3.14 0.79 2.18
CA ILE A 69 2.78 -0.55 2.60
C ILE A 69 2.42 -0.37 4.07
N LYS A 70 1.13 -0.48 4.41
CA LYS A 70 0.60 -0.33 5.78
C LYS A 70 0.98 -1.57 6.61
N LEU A 71 2.18 -2.08 6.40
CA LEU A 71 2.72 -3.32 6.93
C LEU A 71 2.66 -3.35 8.47
N PRO A 72 3.11 -2.31 9.19
CA PRO A 72 3.02 -2.33 10.65
C PRO A 72 1.57 -2.33 11.15
N MET A 73 0.67 -1.62 10.47
CA MET A 73 -0.75 -1.57 10.85
C MET A 73 -1.43 -2.92 10.63
N PHE A 74 -1.26 -3.52 9.45
CA PHE A 74 -1.90 -4.79 9.14
C PHE A 74 -1.39 -5.94 10.01
N LEU A 75 -0.08 -6.01 10.29
CA LEU A 75 0.45 -7.01 11.21
C LEU A 75 -0.07 -6.82 12.63
N THR A 76 -0.22 -5.57 13.08
CA THR A 76 -0.84 -5.27 14.38
C THR A 76 -2.28 -5.76 14.40
N GLU A 77 -3.06 -5.47 13.37
CA GLU A 77 -4.43 -5.94 13.22
C GLU A 77 -4.50 -7.47 13.21
N PHE A 78 -3.66 -8.13 12.41
CA PHE A 78 -3.55 -9.60 12.35
C PHE A 78 -3.27 -10.23 13.72
N HIS A 79 -2.46 -9.59 14.55
CA HIS A 79 -2.17 -10.08 15.90
C HIS A 79 -3.22 -9.72 16.94
N THR A 80 -4.11 -8.77 16.66
CA THR A 80 -5.12 -8.30 17.62
C THR A 80 -6.11 -9.41 17.97
N GLU A 81 -6.48 -9.49 19.24
CA GLU A 81 -7.56 -10.36 19.72
C GLU A 81 -8.89 -9.62 19.60
N VAL A 82 -9.69 -10.01 18.61
CA VAL A 82 -11.04 -9.50 18.39
C VAL A 82 -12.01 -10.68 18.41
N VAL A 83 -13.25 -10.42 18.81
CA VAL A 83 -14.35 -11.39 18.68
C VAL A 83 -14.64 -11.59 17.20
N SER A 84 -14.66 -12.84 16.77
CA SER A 84 -15.01 -13.21 15.40
C SER A 84 -16.45 -12.83 15.09
N ASN A 85 -16.66 -12.17 13.96
CA ASN A 85 -17.99 -11.90 13.39
C ASN A 85 -18.25 -12.74 12.13
N VAL A 86 -17.47 -13.82 11.93
CA VAL A 86 -17.54 -14.65 10.73
C VAL A 86 -18.72 -15.62 10.81
N ASP A 87 -19.53 -15.66 9.76
CA ASP A 87 -20.69 -16.54 9.64
C ASP A 87 -20.55 -17.53 8.45
N LEU A 88 -21.42 -18.55 8.43
CA LEU A 88 -21.50 -19.51 7.34
C LEU A 88 -21.79 -18.84 5.99
N SER A 89 -22.53 -17.72 5.97
CA SER A 89 -22.81 -16.97 4.75
C SER A 89 -21.56 -16.36 4.11
N ASP A 90 -20.47 -16.23 4.85
CA ASP A 90 -19.20 -15.68 4.34
C ASP A 90 -18.44 -16.67 3.46
N PHE A 91 -18.94 -17.91 3.32
CA PHE A 91 -18.36 -18.98 2.53
C PHE A 91 -19.40 -19.57 1.58
N THR A 92 -18.97 -19.85 0.36
CA THR A 92 -19.87 -20.37 -0.69
C THR A 92 -20.07 -21.88 -0.55
N GLY A 93 -21.25 -22.36 -0.99
CA GLY A 93 -21.56 -23.78 -1.08
C GLY A 93 -21.62 -24.52 0.27
N LEU A 94 -21.92 -23.82 1.37
CA LEU A 94 -22.14 -24.43 2.68
C LEU A 94 -23.61 -24.84 2.92
N ASP A 95 -24.49 -24.53 1.98
CA ASP A 95 -25.89 -24.92 1.96
C ASP A 95 -26.09 -26.36 1.45
N GLY A 96 -27.30 -26.89 1.67
CA GLY A 96 -27.73 -28.18 1.15
C GLY A 96 -27.46 -29.38 2.07
N GLU A 97 -27.28 -30.54 1.45
CA GLU A 97 -27.14 -31.81 2.16
C GLU A 97 -25.84 -31.87 2.98
N GLN A 98 -25.94 -32.53 4.13
CA GLN A 98 -24.81 -32.75 5.03
C GLN A 98 -24.53 -34.23 5.19
N ARG A 99 -23.24 -34.57 5.33
CA ARG A 99 -22.78 -35.91 5.67
C ARG A 99 -22.10 -35.88 7.04
N ARG A 100 -22.41 -36.89 7.84
CA ARG A 100 -21.79 -37.10 9.14
C ARG A 100 -20.36 -37.60 8.97
N PHE A 101 -19.42 -36.97 9.68
CA PHE A 101 -18.05 -37.42 9.83
C PHE A 101 -17.69 -37.39 11.33
N GLY A 102 -17.49 -38.57 11.91
CA GLY A 102 -17.34 -38.72 13.36
C GLY A 102 -18.57 -38.21 14.14
N ARG A 103 -18.37 -37.18 14.96
CA ARG A 103 -19.40 -36.56 15.80
C ARG A 103 -20.00 -35.27 15.22
N PHE A 104 -19.58 -34.88 14.02
CA PHE A 104 -20.03 -33.65 13.35
C PHE A 104 -20.71 -33.97 12.02
N SER A 105 -21.50 -33.02 11.53
CA SER A 105 -22.09 -33.05 10.18
C SER A 105 -21.52 -31.89 9.37
N PHE A 106 -21.16 -32.17 8.13
CA PHE A 106 -20.54 -31.20 7.23
C PHE A 106 -21.30 -31.14 5.91
N PRO A 107 -21.44 -29.95 5.29
CA PRO A 107 -21.87 -29.82 3.91
C PRO A 107 -21.05 -30.74 2.98
N LEU A 108 -21.68 -31.35 1.98
CA LEU A 108 -21.01 -32.28 1.06
C LEU A 108 -19.77 -31.67 0.38
N SER A 109 -19.81 -30.36 0.11
CA SER A 109 -18.72 -29.59 -0.48
C SER A 109 -17.46 -29.51 0.38
N LEU A 110 -17.54 -29.79 1.68
CA LEU A 110 -16.41 -29.79 2.61
C LEU A 110 -15.89 -31.19 2.93
N ILE A 111 -16.61 -32.25 2.56
CA ILE A 111 -16.21 -33.63 2.89
C ILE A 111 -14.79 -33.97 2.42
N PRO A 112 -14.38 -33.64 1.17
CA PRO A 112 -13.00 -33.89 0.73
C PRO A 112 -11.96 -33.20 1.62
N THR A 113 -12.24 -31.97 2.07
CA THR A 113 -11.36 -31.21 2.96
C THR A 113 -11.30 -31.82 4.36
N VAL A 114 -12.43 -32.27 4.91
CA VAL A 114 -12.49 -32.95 6.22
C VAL A 114 -11.69 -34.25 6.19
N GLU A 115 -11.88 -35.07 5.15
CA GLU A 115 -11.14 -36.32 4.97
C GLU A 115 -9.63 -36.06 4.85
N ARG A 116 -9.23 -35.03 4.11
CA ARG A 116 -7.82 -34.64 3.96
C ARG A 116 -7.23 -34.23 5.31
N ILE A 117 -7.89 -33.33 6.06
CA ILE A 117 -7.45 -32.91 7.40
C ILE A 117 -7.31 -34.12 8.31
N ASN A 118 -8.32 -34.99 8.36
CA ASN A 118 -8.30 -36.17 9.22
C ASN A 118 -7.21 -37.17 8.82
N SER A 119 -6.93 -37.33 7.54
CA SER A 119 -5.87 -38.23 7.07
C SER A 119 -4.46 -37.75 7.47
N VAL A 120 -4.24 -36.44 7.55
CA VAL A 120 -2.92 -35.85 7.85
C VAL A 120 -2.74 -35.58 9.35
N TYR A 121 -3.77 -35.06 10.02
CA TYR A 121 -3.70 -34.55 11.39
C TYR A 121 -4.55 -35.35 12.39
N GLY A 122 -5.34 -36.33 11.92
CA GLY A 122 -6.32 -37.04 12.73
C GLY A 122 -7.54 -36.17 13.07
N ASP A 123 -8.33 -36.62 14.06
CA ASP A 123 -9.46 -35.83 14.56
C ASP A 123 -8.94 -34.63 15.35
N ILE A 124 -8.89 -33.48 14.67
CA ILE A 124 -8.43 -32.21 15.25
C ILE A 124 -9.31 -31.72 16.40
N SER A 125 -10.50 -32.28 16.60
CA SER A 125 -11.39 -31.93 17.70
C SER A 125 -11.23 -32.82 18.93
N ALA A 126 -10.43 -33.89 18.85
CA ALA A 126 -10.36 -34.94 19.88
C ALA A 126 -10.01 -34.41 21.29
N THR A 127 -9.22 -33.34 21.37
CA THR A 127 -8.81 -32.68 22.62
C THR A 127 -9.83 -31.66 23.14
N SER A 128 -10.86 -31.33 22.35
CA SER A 128 -11.87 -30.36 22.74
C SER A 128 -12.82 -30.94 23.78
N LEU A 129 -12.98 -30.20 24.88
CA LEU A 129 -13.97 -30.48 25.92
C LEU A 129 -15.35 -29.89 25.58
N VAL A 130 -15.47 -29.16 24.47
CA VAL A 130 -16.71 -28.51 24.04
C VAL A 130 -17.59 -29.51 23.31
N SER A 131 -18.88 -29.55 23.65
CA SER A 131 -19.83 -30.47 23.01
C SER A 131 -19.95 -30.19 21.51
N PRO A 132 -20.14 -31.23 20.67
CA PRO A 132 -20.32 -31.04 19.23
C PRO A 132 -21.45 -30.10 18.87
N SER A 133 -22.54 -30.08 19.65
CA SER A 133 -23.66 -29.15 19.46
C SER A 133 -23.27 -27.67 19.46
N VAL A 134 -22.18 -27.32 20.15
CA VAL A 134 -21.68 -25.94 20.26
C VAL A 134 -20.52 -25.70 19.29
N SER A 135 -19.68 -26.71 19.05
CA SER A 135 -18.46 -26.57 18.25
C SER A 135 -18.62 -26.91 16.76
N THR A 136 -19.78 -27.44 16.34
CA THR A 136 -20.04 -27.82 14.93
C THR A 136 -19.83 -26.65 13.97
N THR A 137 -20.42 -25.49 14.25
CA THR A 137 -20.32 -24.33 13.35
C THR A 137 -18.88 -23.90 13.13
N VAL A 138 -18.07 -23.83 14.20
CA VAL A 138 -16.66 -23.45 14.11
C VAL A 138 -15.86 -24.50 13.33
N TYR A 139 -16.17 -25.79 13.45
CA TYR A 139 -15.49 -26.82 12.65
C TYR A 139 -15.87 -26.69 11.16
N VAL A 140 -17.15 -26.48 10.85
CA VAL A 140 -17.59 -26.26 9.47
C VAL A 140 -16.88 -25.03 8.86
N LEU A 141 -16.85 -23.90 9.57
CA LEU A 141 -16.14 -22.71 9.15
C LEU A 141 -14.63 -22.97 8.97
N PHE A 142 -14.01 -23.69 9.89
CA PHE A 142 -12.59 -24.03 9.78
C PHE A 142 -12.29 -24.85 8.51
N CYS A 143 -13.13 -25.84 8.20
CA CYS A 143 -12.99 -26.60 6.96
C CYS A 143 -13.23 -25.72 5.72
N ALA A 144 -14.16 -24.76 5.78
CA ALA A 144 -14.36 -23.79 4.71
C ALA A 144 -13.12 -22.90 4.49
N VAL A 145 -12.45 -22.46 5.57
CA VAL A 145 -11.18 -21.72 5.50
C VAL A 145 -10.09 -22.54 4.81
N ILE A 146 -9.91 -23.80 5.19
CA ILE A 146 -8.88 -24.66 4.57
C ILE A 146 -9.18 -24.89 3.08
N ARG A 147 -10.44 -25.07 2.72
CA ARG A 147 -10.86 -25.17 1.31
C ARG A 147 -10.60 -23.88 0.54
N ASP A 148 -10.92 -22.72 1.11
CA ASP A 148 -10.62 -21.42 0.48
C ASP A 148 -9.10 -21.26 0.26
N MET A 149 -8.27 -21.65 1.23
CA MET A 149 -6.80 -21.64 1.09
C MET A 149 -6.29 -22.61 0.01
N GLU A 150 -7.01 -23.70 -0.29
CA GLU A 150 -6.68 -24.65 -1.35
C GLU A 150 -7.04 -24.13 -2.75
N HIS A 151 -8.06 -23.25 -2.85
CA HIS A 151 -8.59 -22.78 -4.12
C HIS A 151 -8.17 -21.36 -4.51
N LEU A 152 -7.93 -20.47 -3.55
CA LEU A 152 -7.52 -19.10 -3.83
C LEU A 152 -6.02 -19.03 -4.15
N ARG A 153 -5.70 -18.29 -5.22
CA ARG A 153 -4.31 -17.90 -5.51
C ARG A 153 -3.95 -16.64 -4.75
N LEU A 154 -2.66 -16.39 -4.57
CA LEU A 154 -2.17 -15.24 -3.81
C LEU A 154 -2.68 -13.89 -4.36
N GLU A 155 -2.87 -13.79 -5.67
CA GLU A 155 -3.41 -12.61 -6.36
C GLU A 155 -4.87 -12.31 -6.02
N GLU A 156 -5.63 -13.32 -5.57
CA GLU A 156 -7.05 -13.24 -5.23
C GLU A 156 -7.27 -12.98 -3.73
N VAL A 157 -6.21 -13.12 -2.92
CA VAL A 157 -6.25 -12.89 -1.47
C VAL A 157 -6.28 -11.39 -1.17
N THR A 158 -7.18 -11.00 -0.26
CA THR A 158 -7.28 -9.64 0.28
C THR A 158 -7.02 -9.61 1.79
N GLU A 159 -6.80 -8.41 2.35
CA GLU A 159 -6.68 -8.22 3.80
C GLU A 159 -7.92 -8.79 4.53
N ASP A 160 -9.13 -8.48 4.05
CA ASP A 160 -10.39 -8.98 4.64
C ASP A 160 -10.47 -10.52 4.64
N ILE A 161 -10.04 -11.18 3.55
CA ILE A 161 -10.01 -12.64 3.47
C ILE A 161 -9.04 -13.22 4.52
N ILE A 162 -7.86 -12.63 4.67
CA ILE A 162 -6.87 -13.05 5.66
C ILE A 162 -7.42 -12.89 7.09
N LEU A 163 -8.08 -11.77 7.37
CA LEU A 163 -8.67 -11.50 8.69
C LEU A 163 -9.80 -12.48 9.00
N LYS A 164 -10.66 -12.77 8.01
CA LYS A 164 -11.71 -13.81 8.11
C LYS A 164 -11.12 -15.18 8.44
N TRP A 165 -10.08 -15.60 7.72
CA TRP A 165 -9.39 -16.86 7.98
C TRP A 165 -8.75 -16.90 9.37
N ARG A 166 -8.12 -15.81 9.80
CA ARG A 166 -7.53 -15.66 11.13
C ARG A 166 -8.58 -15.89 12.21
N ASP A 167 -9.73 -15.23 12.10
CA ASP A 167 -10.75 -15.23 13.15
C ASP A 167 -11.32 -16.63 13.38
N VAL A 168 -11.64 -17.34 12.29
CA VAL A 168 -12.10 -18.73 12.37
C VAL A 168 -11.03 -19.66 12.95
N ILE A 169 -9.76 -19.51 12.57
CA ILE A 169 -8.67 -20.33 13.12
C ILE A 169 -8.49 -20.03 14.62
N LYS A 170 -8.58 -18.76 15.03
CA LYS A 170 -8.54 -18.39 16.46
C LYS A 170 -9.72 -18.96 17.23
N ASP A 171 -10.93 -18.95 16.68
CA ASP A 171 -12.09 -19.58 17.31
C ASP A 171 -11.90 -21.08 17.50
N ALA A 172 -11.42 -21.79 16.48
CA ALA A 172 -11.10 -23.20 16.59
C ALA A 172 -10.05 -23.48 17.68
N LEU A 173 -9.00 -22.66 17.78
CA LEU A 173 -8.02 -22.74 18.88
C LEU A 173 -8.66 -22.51 20.25
N ARG A 174 -9.57 -21.53 20.38
CA ARG A 174 -10.30 -21.23 21.64
C ARG A 174 -11.20 -22.39 22.06
N LEU A 175 -11.76 -23.13 21.11
CA LEU A 175 -12.51 -24.36 21.38
C LEU A 175 -11.62 -25.58 21.69
N GLY A 176 -10.29 -25.42 21.70
CA GLY A 176 -9.34 -26.49 22.00
C GLY A 176 -9.12 -27.46 20.84
N PHE A 177 -9.40 -27.05 19.60
CA PHE A 177 -9.05 -27.85 18.43
C PHE A 177 -7.55 -27.78 18.16
N ASN A 178 -6.96 -28.89 17.72
CA ASN A 178 -5.56 -28.98 17.34
C ASN A 178 -5.33 -28.42 15.91
N VAL A 179 -5.42 -27.10 15.78
CA VAL A 179 -5.33 -26.38 14.49
C VAL A 179 -4.17 -25.39 14.42
N ALA A 180 -3.17 -25.54 15.29
CA ALA A 180 -1.99 -24.66 15.30
C ALA A 180 -1.27 -24.63 13.94
N PHE A 181 -1.27 -25.76 13.22
CA PHE A 181 -0.70 -25.86 11.88
C PHE A 181 -1.33 -24.86 10.88
N ALA A 182 -2.63 -24.60 10.99
CA ALA A 182 -3.34 -23.67 10.12
C ALA A 182 -2.95 -22.22 10.43
N MET A 183 -2.79 -21.88 11.71
CA MET A 183 -2.30 -20.55 12.12
C MET A 183 -0.86 -20.31 11.65
N GLU A 184 0.01 -21.33 11.74
CA GLU A 184 1.37 -21.24 11.21
C GLU A 184 1.40 -21.08 9.69
N HIS A 185 0.51 -21.77 8.99
CA HIS A 185 0.37 -21.61 7.53
C HIS A 185 -0.14 -20.21 7.18
N LEU A 186 -1.17 -19.71 7.87
CA LEU A 186 -1.72 -18.38 7.65
C LEU A 186 -0.68 -17.27 7.84
N LYS A 187 0.23 -17.40 8.81
CA LYS A 187 1.36 -16.47 8.95
C LYS A 187 2.24 -16.43 7.70
N LYS A 188 2.50 -17.57 7.06
CA LYS A 188 3.27 -17.63 5.80
C LYS A 188 2.50 -16.96 4.67
N VAL A 189 1.19 -17.16 4.59
CA VAL A 189 0.32 -16.50 3.60
C VAL A 189 0.33 -14.98 3.78
N VAL A 190 0.25 -14.49 5.02
CA VAL A 190 0.39 -13.06 5.35
C VAL A 190 1.70 -12.48 4.81
N PHE A 191 2.83 -13.14 5.07
CA PHE A 191 4.12 -12.69 4.56
C PHE A 191 4.20 -12.71 3.03
N ALA A 192 3.64 -13.74 2.39
CA ALA A 192 3.59 -13.82 0.94
C ALA A 192 2.74 -12.68 0.33
N TYR A 193 1.58 -12.39 0.93
CA TYR A 193 0.68 -11.31 0.51
C TYR A 193 1.37 -9.94 0.57
N ILE A 194 2.01 -9.65 1.71
CA ILE A 194 2.81 -8.44 1.91
C ILE A 194 3.95 -8.37 0.88
N GLY A 195 4.67 -9.47 0.69
CA GLY A 195 5.77 -9.58 -0.26
C GLY A 195 5.33 -9.26 -1.69
N GLN A 196 4.21 -9.83 -2.15
CA GLN A 196 3.67 -9.59 -3.49
C GLN A 196 3.36 -8.09 -3.72
N ARG A 197 2.75 -7.42 -2.73
CA ARG A 197 2.48 -5.98 -2.79
C ARG A 197 3.78 -5.17 -2.82
N GLY A 198 4.77 -5.56 -2.02
CA GLY A 198 6.10 -4.97 -2.02
C GLY A 198 6.79 -5.09 -3.37
N CYS A 199 6.78 -6.28 -3.99
CA CYS A 199 7.36 -6.50 -5.32
C CYS A 199 6.71 -5.63 -6.40
N LYS A 200 5.37 -5.51 -6.41
CA LYS A 200 4.66 -4.63 -7.35
C LYS A 200 5.07 -3.17 -7.20
N LEU A 201 5.24 -2.70 -5.96
CA LEU A 201 5.67 -1.33 -5.68
C LEU A 201 7.12 -1.08 -6.08
N LEU A 202 8.02 -2.03 -5.79
CA LEU A 202 9.42 -1.94 -6.21
C LEU A 202 9.53 -1.87 -7.74
N HIS A 203 8.83 -2.75 -8.47
CA HIS A 203 8.84 -2.73 -9.93
C HIS A 203 8.33 -1.40 -10.50
N TYR A 204 7.31 -0.81 -9.88
CA TYR A 204 6.82 0.53 -10.27
C TYR A 204 7.90 1.60 -10.05
N ILE A 205 8.56 1.60 -8.88
CA ILE A 205 9.63 2.54 -8.56
C ILE A 205 10.80 2.38 -9.53
N ASP A 206 11.25 1.15 -9.76
CA ASP A 206 12.34 0.84 -10.69
C ASP A 206 12.03 1.35 -12.10
N SER A 207 10.80 1.10 -12.59
CA SER A 207 10.35 1.63 -13.88
C SER A 207 10.40 3.16 -13.92
N LYS A 208 9.99 3.85 -12.84
CA LYS A 208 10.00 5.30 -12.78
C LYS A 208 11.43 5.86 -12.73
N ILE A 209 12.33 5.19 -12.01
CA ILE A 209 13.76 5.51 -11.98
C ILE A 209 14.33 5.41 -13.40
N SER A 210 14.12 4.28 -14.09
CA SER A 210 14.64 4.09 -15.45
C SER A 210 14.15 5.16 -16.44
N THR A 211 12.86 5.55 -16.38
CA THR A 211 12.33 6.63 -17.21
C THR A 211 13.02 7.96 -16.93
N LEU A 212 13.14 8.35 -15.66
CA LEU A 212 13.77 9.62 -15.29
C LEU A 212 15.27 9.64 -15.61
N GLU A 213 15.97 8.51 -15.46
CA GLU A 213 17.37 8.40 -15.84
C GLU A 213 17.58 8.61 -17.34
N ALA A 214 16.69 8.08 -18.18
CA ALA A 214 16.72 8.32 -19.63
C ALA A 214 16.52 9.81 -19.95
N GLU A 215 15.50 10.45 -19.36
CA GLU A 215 15.25 11.89 -19.54
C GLU A 215 16.47 12.74 -19.10
N VAL A 216 17.06 12.44 -17.95
CA VAL A 216 18.27 13.13 -17.46
C VAL A 216 19.44 12.98 -18.44
N ASN A 217 19.60 11.80 -19.05
CA ASN A 217 20.66 11.57 -20.02
C ASN A 217 20.43 12.35 -21.32
N ASP A 218 19.19 12.43 -21.79
CA ASP A 218 18.82 13.23 -22.96
C ASP A 218 19.10 14.72 -22.72
N TRP A 219 18.72 15.25 -21.54
CA TRP A 219 19.03 16.64 -21.18
C TRP A 219 20.52 16.91 -21.04
N LYS A 220 21.29 15.96 -20.48
CA LYS A 220 22.76 16.07 -20.42
C LYS A 220 23.38 16.14 -21.81
N LYS A 221 22.89 15.32 -22.75
CA LYS A 221 23.34 15.34 -24.15
C LYS A 221 23.01 16.69 -24.80
N LYS A 222 21.76 17.15 -24.67
CA LYS A 222 21.32 18.41 -25.27
C LYS A 222 22.10 19.62 -24.74
N ARG A 223 22.38 19.64 -23.43
CA ARG A 223 23.24 20.66 -22.81
C ARG A 223 24.64 20.69 -23.41
N THR A 224 25.25 19.53 -23.61
CA THR A 224 26.60 19.44 -24.19
C THR A 224 26.62 19.94 -25.64
N GLU A 225 25.61 19.60 -26.44
CA GLU A 225 25.46 20.10 -27.82
C GLU A 225 25.36 21.63 -27.85
N ILE A 226 24.44 22.20 -27.06
CA ILE A 226 24.26 23.67 -26.98
C ILE A 226 25.55 24.36 -26.51
N TYR A 227 26.24 23.81 -25.51
CA TYR A 227 27.48 24.38 -25.01
C TYR A 227 28.57 24.41 -26.08
N GLU A 228 28.77 23.33 -26.83
CA GLU A 228 29.83 23.30 -27.85
C GLU A 228 29.48 24.21 -29.05
N GLU A 229 28.20 24.31 -29.44
CA GLU A 229 27.72 25.26 -30.45
C GLU A 229 27.91 26.73 -30.04
N SER A 230 27.73 27.05 -28.75
CA SER A 230 27.74 28.43 -28.23
C SER A 230 29.04 28.81 -27.50
N LYS A 231 30.03 27.92 -27.44
CA LYS A 231 31.24 28.03 -26.63
C LYS A 231 31.98 29.36 -26.75
N MET A 232 32.21 29.84 -27.97
CA MET A 232 32.89 31.12 -28.22
C MET A 232 32.09 32.30 -27.67
N CYS A 233 30.77 32.28 -27.85
CA CYS A 233 29.87 33.31 -27.34
C CYS A 233 29.80 33.30 -25.81
N VAL A 234 29.72 32.11 -25.20
CA VAL A 234 29.74 31.93 -23.74
C VAL A 234 31.04 32.48 -23.15
N ASN A 235 32.20 32.08 -23.70
CA ASN A 235 33.50 32.58 -23.24
C ASN A 235 33.67 34.09 -23.44
N ALA A 236 33.16 34.63 -24.55
CA ALA A 236 33.20 36.07 -24.78
C ALA A 236 32.35 36.83 -23.74
N ALA A 237 31.15 36.31 -23.43
CA ALA A 237 30.23 36.90 -22.46
C ALA A 237 30.87 37.01 -21.06
N GLU A 238 31.68 36.04 -20.65
CA GLU A 238 32.37 36.07 -19.35
C GLU A 238 33.22 37.35 -19.14
N ASN A 239 33.77 37.94 -20.21
CA ASN A 239 34.55 39.18 -20.13
C ASN A 239 33.68 40.43 -19.89
N PHE A 240 32.37 40.33 -20.06
CA PHE A 240 31.43 41.44 -19.95
C PHE A 240 30.37 41.23 -18.84
N ILE A 241 30.23 40.03 -18.28
CA ILE A 241 29.31 39.78 -17.16
C ILE A 241 29.72 40.66 -15.97
N GLY A 242 28.79 41.52 -15.54
CA GLY A 242 28.98 42.43 -14.41
C GLY A 242 29.85 43.66 -14.71
N LEU A 243 30.27 43.85 -15.98
CA LEU A 243 31.10 44.97 -16.41
C LEU A 243 30.40 45.79 -17.50
N PRO A 244 30.72 47.09 -17.66
CA PRO A 244 30.22 47.86 -18.80
C PRO A 244 30.67 47.24 -20.12
N VAL A 245 29.83 47.25 -21.14
CA VAL A 245 30.19 46.74 -22.48
C VAL A 245 31.33 47.52 -23.15
N SER A 246 31.67 48.71 -22.63
CA SER A 246 32.85 49.49 -23.03
C SER A 246 34.16 49.00 -22.39
N THR A 247 34.12 47.95 -21.56
CA THR A 247 35.31 47.38 -20.92
C THR A 247 36.31 46.91 -21.99
N GLY A 248 37.55 47.40 -21.90
CA GLY A 248 38.60 47.13 -22.89
C GLY A 248 38.52 47.96 -24.18
N LEU A 249 37.53 48.86 -24.35
CA LEU A 249 37.39 49.71 -25.54
C LEU A 249 38.37 50.88 -25.56
N PHE A 250 38.70 51.43 -24.39
CA PHE A 250 39.63 52.55 -24.24
C PHE A 250 40.90 52.07 -23.51
N PRO A 251 42.11 52.40 -24.01
CA PRO A 251 43.39 51.99 -23.44
C PRO A 251 43.74 52.69 -22.13
#